data_AF-A0A7V8VSW5-F1
#
_entry.id   AF-A0A7V8VSW5-F1
#
_cell.length_a   1.000
_cell.length_b   1.000
_cell.length_c   1.000
_cell.angle_alpha   90.00
_cell.angle_beta   90.00
_cell.angle_gamma   90.00
#
_symmetry.space_group_name_H-M   'P 1'
#
loop_
_entity.id
_entity.type
_entity.pdbx_description
1 polymer ?
#
loop_
_entity_poly.entity_id
_entity_poly.type
_entity_poly.pdbx_seq_one_letter_code
_entity_poly.pdbx_strand_id
1 'polypeptide(L)' 'NNAVYLVEDFLKSTASPHYAGEVDYGDRAEHCWNGDHTRPNAISRLRYHQMFIPRIPDQVRRNHPAGADTTSWRY' A
#
# COMPACT_ATOMS: atom_id res chain seq x y z
N ASN A 1 19.22 10.58 -7.00
CA ASN A 1 18.19 10.22 -6.01
C ASN A 1 16.97 9.64 -6.72
N ASN A 2 17.11 8.47 -7.38
CA ASN A 2 16.05 7.86 -8.20
C ASN A 2 15.78 6.38 -7.85
N ALA A 3 16.33 5.88 -6.75
CA ALA A 3 16.28 4.45 -6.43
C ALA A 3 14.85 3.90 -6.37
N VAL A 4 13.90 4.67 -5.83
CA VAL A 4 12.49 4.26 -5.73
C VAL A 4 11.83 4.14 -7.11
N TYR A 5 12.15 5.03 -8.05
CA TYR A 5 11.61 4.95 -9.42
C TYR A 5 12.18 3.75 -10.18
N LEU A 6 13.48 3.46 -10.01
CA LEU A 6 14.10 2.27 -10.62
C LEU A 6 13.50 0.97 -10.09
N VAL A 7 13.16 0.93 -8.80
CA VAL A 7 12.45 -0.21 -8.20
C VAL A 7 11.03 -0.31 -8.75
N GLU A 8 10.29 0.80 -8.87
CA GLU A 8 8.95 0.79 -9.46
C GLU A 8 8.97 0.29 -10.91
N ASP A 9 9.92 0.76 -11.73
CA ASP A 9 10.08 0.32 -13.12
C ASP A 9 10.37 -1.19 -13.20
N PHE A 10 11.25 -1.69 -12.32
CA PHE A 10 11.51 -3.12 -12.21
C PHE A 10 10.24 -3.89 -11.82
N LEU A 11 9.50 -3.44 -10.80
CA LEU A 11 8.27 -4.08 -10.35
C LEU A 11 7.25 -4.17 -11.49
N LYS A 12 7.03 -3.08 -12.24
CA LYS A 12 6.16 -3.04 -13.41
C LYS A 12 6.57 -4.00 -14.54
N SER A 13 7.86 -4.38 -14.61
CA SER A 13 8.36 -5.32 -15.63
C SER A 13 8.13 -6.80 -15.29
N THR A 14 7.73 -7.12 -14.06
CA THR A 14 7.51 -8.52 -13.63
C THR A 14 6.30 -9.13 -14.34
N ALA A 15 6.39 -10.41 -14.73
CA ALA A 15 5.32 -11.09 -15.47
C ALA A 15 4.82 -12.37 -14.78
N SER A 16 5.67 -13.04 -13.99
CA SER A 16 5.39 -14.37 -13.44
C SER A 16 5.88 -14.51 -12.00
N PRO A 17 5.13 -14.02 -10.98
CA PRO A 17 3.87 -13.29 -11.10
C PRO A 17 4.08 -11.82 -11.50
N HIS A 18 3.09 -11.21 -12.15
CA HIS A 18 3.07 -9.78 -12.40
C HIS A 18 2.82 -9.01 -11.10
N TYR A 19 3.55 -7.92 -10.90
CA TYR A 19 3.36 -7.02 -9.76
C TYR A 19 2.02 -6.31 -9.87
N ALA A 20 1.08 -6.67 -9.00
CA ALA A 20 -0.23 -6.04 -8.88
C ALA A 20 -0.34 -5.11 -7.65
N GLY A 21 0.80 -4.64 -7.15
CA GLY A 21 0.86 -3.73 -6.00
C GLY A 21 0.72 -2.26 -6.40
N GLU A 22 0.74 -1.39 -5.41
CA GLU A 22 0.65 0.07 -5.56
C GLU A 22 1.96 0.69 -5.09
N VAL A 23 2.48 1.62 -5.88
CA VAL A 23 3.51 2.59 -5.47
C VAL A 23 2.88 3.96 -5.57
N ASP A 24 2.97 4.73 -4.50
CA ASP A 24 2.42 6.07 -4.42
C ASP A 24 3.52 7.03 -3.94
N TYR A 25 3.43 8.28 -4.38
CA TYR A 25 4.44 9.30 -4.13
C TYR A 25 3.77 10.52 -3.52
N GLY A 26 4.28 10.94 -2.37
CA GLY A 26 3.95 12.23 -1.80
C GLY A 26 4.76 13.35 -2.43
N ASP A 27 4.47 14.57 -2.00
CA ASP A 27 5.32 15.72 -2.29
C ASP A 27 6.76 15.44 -1.87
N ARG A 28 7.72 15.93 -2.65
CA ARG A 28 9.18 15.74 -2.48
C ARG A 28 9.75 16.48 -1.25
N ALA A 29 9.01 16.47 -0.14
CA ALA A 29 9.42 17.03 1.13
C ALA A 29 10.57 16.22 1.73
N GLU A 30 11.47 16.90 2.44
CA GLU A 30 12.70 16.36 3.00
C GLU A 30 12.52 15.31 4.13
N HIS A 31 11.29 15.15 4.63
CA HIS A 31 10.95 14.23 5.72
C HIS A 31 10.03 13.11 5.23
N CYS A 32 10.16 11.91 5.84
CA CYS A 32 9.42 10.70 5.46
C CYS A 32 7.93 10.97 5.23
N TRP A 33 7.43 10.61 4.04
CA TRP A 33 6.01 10.63 3.71
C TRP A 33 5.39 9.27 3.96
N ASN A 34 4.09 9.25 4.27
CA ASN A 34 3.43 8.11 4.88
C ASN A 34 2.13 7.67 4.19
N GLY A 35 1.82 8.24 3.02
CA GLY A 35 0.65 7.89 2.21
C GLY A 35 -0.57 8.83 2.31
N ASP A 36 -0.53 9.89 3.14
CA ASP A 36 -1.64 10.86 3.22
C ASP A 36 -1.32 12.08 2.34
N HIS A 37 -2.11 12.29 1.30
CA HIS A 37 -2.01 13.43 0.38
C HIS A 37 -2.64 14.71 0.91
N THR A 38 -3.36 14.63 2.03
CA THR A 38 -4.22 15.73 2.51
C THR A 38 -3.73 16.34 3.82
N ARG A 39 -2.75 15.74 4.49
CA ARG A 39 -2.28 16.16 5.83
C ARG A 39 -0.76 16.10 5.95
N PRO A 40 -0.16 16.97 6.77
CA PRO A 40 1.27 16.88 7.10
C PRO A 40 1.62 15.58 7.85
N ASN A 41 2.84 15.09 7.65
CA ASN A 41 3.34 13.86 8.27
C ASN A 41 3.17 13.83 9.81
N ALA A 42 3.32 14.98 10.48
CA ALA A 42 3.16 15.09 11.92
C ALA A 42 1.79 14.59 12.42
N ILE A 43 0.74 14.76 11.60
CA ILE A 43 -0.64 14.34 11.88
C ILE A 43 -0.94 12.99 11.26
N SER A 44 -0.60 12.80 9.98
CA SER A 44 -0.94 11.56 9.26
C SER A 44 -0.27 10.33 9.85
N ARG A 45 0.94 10.43 10.43
CA ARG A 45 1.62 9.33 11.12
C ARG A 45 0.81 8.74 12.28
N LEU A 46 -0.12 9.51 12.86
CA LEU A 46 -0.99 9.06 13.95
C LEU A 46 -2.23 8.29 13.44
N ARG A 47 -2.41 8.20 12.11
CA ARG A 47 -3.62 7.71 11.45
C ARG A 47 -3.43 6.46 10.61
N TYR A 48 -2.28 5.78 10.72
CA TYR A 48 -1.99 4.58 9.95
C TYR A 48 -3.10 3.53 9.99
N HIS A 49 -3.67 3.31 11.18
CA HIS A 49 -4.79 2.40 11.38
C HIS A 49 -5.98 2.76 10.47
N GLN A 50 -6.37 4.05 10.42
CA GLN A 50 -7.48 4.52 9.60
C GLN A 50 -7.16 4.47 8.10
N MET A 51 -5.88 4.59 7.71
CA MET A 51 -5.45 4.59 6.32
C MET A 51 -5.32 3.18 5.75
N PHE A 52 -4.77 2.24 6.52
CA PHE A 52 -4.31 0.95 6.00
C PHE A 52 -5.12 -0.25 6.47
N ILE A 53 -5.73 -0.24 7.66
CA ILE A 53 -6.57 -1.37 8.10
C ILE A 53 -7.72 -1.63 7.13
N PRO A 54 -8.46 -0.61 6.62
CA PRO A 54 -9.54 -0.87 5.67
C PRO A 54 -9.09 -1.55 4.37
N ARG A 55 -7.81 -1.45 4.00
CA ARG A 55 -7.25 -2.08 2.79
C ARG A 55 -6.97 -3.58 2.95
N ILE A 56 -6.76 -4.04 4.19
CA ILE A 56 -6.40 -5.44 4.48
C ILE A 56 -7.52 -6.42 4.09
N PRO A 57 -8.80 -6.20 4.47
CA PRO A 57 -9.89 -7.06 4.05
C PRO A 57 -9.99 -7.20 2.53
N ASP A 58 -9.77 -6.11 1.79
CA ASP A 58 -9.80 -6.11 0.32
C ASP A 58 -8.68 -6.97 -0.24
N GLN A 59 -7.47 -6.85 0.32
CA GLN A 59 -6.31 -7.63 -0.12
C GLN A 59 -6.47 -9.12 0.17
N VAL A 60 -7.00 -9.47 1.34
CA VAL A 60 -7.27 -10.86 1.70
C VAL A 60 -8.32 -11.46 0.76
N ARG A 61 -9.42 -10.74 0.48
CA ARG A 61 -10.44 -11.21 -0.47
C ARG A 61 -9.87 -11.48 -1.86
N ARG A 62 -8.96 -10.63 -2.34
CA ARG A 62 -8.34 -10.79 -3.67
C ARG A 62 -7.34 -11.96 -3.76
N ASN A 63 -6.65 -12.30 -2.66
CA ASN A 63 -5.49 -13.20 -2.71
C ASN A 63 -5.56 -14.41 -1.75
N HIS A 64 -6.71 -14.68 -1.13
CA HIS A 64 -6.87 -15.82 -0.24
C HIS A 64 -6.71 -17.17 -0.99
N PRO A 65 -6.21 -18.21 -0.33
CA PRO A 65 -6.20 -19.55 -0.89
C PRO A 65 -7.64 -20.12 -0.97
N ALA A 66 -7.85 -21.09 -1.85
CA ALA A 66 -9.15 -21.75 -1.99
C ALA A 66 -9.63 -22.32 -0.65
N GLY A 67 -10.91 -22.08 -0.32
CA GLY A 67 -11.55 -22.58 0.90
C GLY A 67 -11.28 -21.76 2.17
N ALA A 68 -10.47 -20.69 2.12
CA ALA A 68 -10.27 -19.82 3.27
C ALA A 68 -11.52 -18.97 3.58
N ASP A 69 -11.85 -18.84 4.86
CA ASP A 69 -12.93 -17.99 5.33
C ASP A 69 -12.54 -16.51 5.27
N THR A 70 -13.27 -15.76 4.44
CA THR A 70 -13.08 -14.31 4.26
C THR A 70 -14.24 -13.49 4.82
N THR A 71 -15.10 -14.11 5.65
CA THR A 71 -16.39 -13.54 6.08
C THR A 71 -16.57 -13.44 7.59
N SER A 72 -16.08 -14.39 8.39
CA SER A 72 -16.38 -14.46 9.84
C SER A 72 -15.73 -13.40 10.72
N TRP A 73 -14.68 -12.73 10.23
CA TRP A 73 -13.82 -11.81 11.00
C TRP A 73 -13.98 -10.34 10.57
N ARG A 74 -15.05 -10.02 9.85
CA ARG A 74 -15.32 -8.68 9.33
C ARG A 74 -15.90 -7.77 10.43
N TYR A 75 -15.07 -7.29 11.34
CA TYR A 75 -15.43 -6.29 12.36
C TYR A 75 -14.35 -5.22 12.48
#